data_AF-A0A7C1N706-F1
#
_entry.id   AF-A0A7C1N706-F1
#
_cell.length_a   1.000
_cell.length_b   1.000
_cell.length_c   1.000
_cell.angle_alpha   90.00
_cell.angle_beta   90.00
_cell.angle_gamma   90.00
#
_symmetry.space_group_name_H-M   'P 1'
#
loop_
_entity.id
_entity.type
_entity.pdbx_description
1 polymer ?
#
loop_
_entity_poly.entity_id
_entity_poly.type
_entity_poly.pdbx_seq_one_letter_code
_entity_poly.pdbx_strand_id
1 'polypeptide(L)'
;MWEDLEKKASAFASSLLFPSDAVAVEFDTFVVKRKIIYADLIEIARFFDVSPEALLYRLLNIKRITKESLEKLLKDRLFREIDRSTMSQRWWQPPQFPEGFVRLAFVAYQKGKLSKSKLAKLLDTSLIDLNSTLREYGLNDQEGYDAEVRAA
;
A
#
# COMPACT_ATOMS: atom_id res chain seq x y z
N MET A 1 5.75 28.92 2.90
CA MET A 1 4.33 28.72 2.52
C MET A 1 4.06 27.28 2.07
N TRP A 2 4.79 26.74 1.08
CA TRP A 2 4.62 25.34 0.65
C TRP A 2 5.05 24.30 1.69
N GLU A 3 6.18 24.50 2.38
CA GLU A 3 6.65 23.56 3.42
C GLU A 3 5.67 23.40 4.59
N ASP A 4 5.03 24.50 5.02
CA ASP A 4 4.05 24.44 6.12
C ASP A 4 2.78 23.71 5.71
N LEU A 5 2.37 23.86 4.44
CA LEU A 5 1.25 23.14 3.87
C LEU A 5 1.55 21.65 3.79
N GLU A 6 2.75 21.28 3.35
CA GLU A 6 3.20 19.89 3.25
C GLU A 6 3.29 19.20 4.61
N LYS A 7 3.78 19.90 5.63
CA LYS A 7 3.77 19.42 7.03
C LYS A 7 2.35 19.18 7.53
N LYS A 8 1.43 20.11 7.28
CA LYS A 8 0.01 19.96 7.68
C LYS A 8 -0.68 18.83 6.92
N ALA A 9 -0.43 18.70 5.63
CA ALA A 9 -0.96 17.61 4.80
C ALA A 9 -0.45 16.24 5.27
N SER A 10 0.86 16.14 5.57
CA SER A 10 1.46 14.92 6.13
C SER A 10 0.88 14.55 7.49
N ALA A 11 0.69 15.54 8.38
CA ALA A 11 0.08 15.32 9.69
C ALA A 11 -1.39 14.88 9.58
N PHE A 12 -2.15 15.46 8.65
CA PHE A 12 -3.52 15.05 8.35
C PHE A 12 -3.56 13.62 7.82
N ALA A 13 -2.78 13.30 6.77
CA ALA A 13 -2.72 11.98 6.18
C ALA A 13 -2.31 10.91 7.22
N SER A 14 -1.30 11.18 8.05
CA SER A 14 -0.89 10.27 9.13
C SER A 14 -2.00 10.04 10.15
N SER A 15 -2.78 11.08 10.48
CA SER A 15 -3.86 10.94 11.47
C SER A 15 -5.09 10.21 10.91
N LEU A 16 -5.36 10.37 9.61
CA LEU A 16 -6.48 9.74 8.92
C LEU A 16 -6.19 8.29 8.55
N LEU A 17 -5.05 8.02 7.93
CA LEU A 17 -4.67 6.70 7.42
C LEU A 17 -4.11 5.80 8.52
N PHE A 18 -3.57 6.40 9.59
CA PHE A 18 -2.87 5.65 10.63
C PHE A 18 -3.31 6.06 12.05
N PRO A 19 -4.55 5.71 12.48
CA PRO A 19 -5.17 6.18 13.73
C PRO A 19 -4.40 5.76 14.97
N SER A 20 -4.23 6.66 15.94
CA SER A 20 -3.35 6.48 17.10
C SER A 20 -3.65 5.22 17.90
N ASP A 21 -4.94 4.93 18.07
CA ASP A 21 -5.40 3.85 18.93
C ASP A 21 -5.13 2.49 18.28
N ALA A 22 -5.38 2.37 16.97
CA ALA A 22 -5.05 1.18 16.20
C ALA A 22 -3.54 0.93 16.18
N VAL A 23 -2.72 1.98 15.98
CA VAL A 23 -1.25 1.87 16.03
C VAL A 23 -0.79 1.37 17.39
N ALA A 24 -1.35 1.95 18.47
CA ALA A 24 -0.95 1.64 19.82
C ALA A 24 -1.27 0.20 20.17
N VAL A 25 -2.49 -0.27 19.84
CA VAL A 25 -2.89 -1.66 20.05
C VAL A 25 -1.95 -2.61 19.32
N GLU A 26 -1.71 -2.38 18.03
CA GLU A 26 -0.84 -3.24 17.23
C GLU A 26 0.62 -3.18 17.71
N PHE A 27 1.12 -2.02 18.10
CA PHE A 27 2.46 -1.93 18.67
C PHE A 27 2.59 -2.71 19.98
N ASP A 28 1.59 -2.60 20.86
CA ASP A 28 1.60 -3.22 22.17
C ASP A 28 1.48 -4.77 22.10
N THR A 29 1.00 -5.36 20.99
CA THR A 29 0.98 -6.83 20.80
C THR A 29 2.38 -7.43 20.61
N PHE A 30 3.29 -6.69 19.96
CA PHE A 30 4.66 -7.14 19.67
C PHE A 30 5.66 -6.78 20.78
N VAL A 31 5.32 -5.82 21.66
CA VAL A 31 6.25 -5.36 22.70
C VAL A 31 6.37 -6.38 23.82
N VAL A 32 7.56 -6.97 23.96
CA VAL A 32 7.90 -7.89 25.05
C VAL A 32 8.98 -7.28 25.92
N LYS A 33 8.72 -7.15 27.24
CA LYS A 33 9.67 -6.57 28.22
C LYS A 33 10.23 -5.20 27.79
N ARG A 34 9.36 -4.32 27.24
CA ARG A 34 9.71 -2.99 26.71
C ARG A 34 10.71 -3.00 25.55
N LYS A 35 10.80 -4.12 24.83
CA LYS A 35 11.62 -4.26 23.63
C LYS A 35 10.73 -4.72 22.48
N ILE A 36 11.10 -4.28 21.29
CA ILE A 36 10.50 -4.70 20.03
C ILE A 36 11.67 -4.96 19.08
N ILE A 37 11.58 -6.00 18.25
CA ILE A 37 12.62 -6.30 17.26
C ILE A 37 12.33 -5.57 15.95
N TYR A 38 13.33 -5.48 15.08
CA TYR A 38 13.22 -4.74 13.82
C TYR A 38 12.17 -5.34 12.88
N ALA A 39 12.08 -6.68 12.85
CA ALA A 39 11.09 -7.39 12.03
C ALA A 39 9.66 -6.97 12.38
N ASP A 40 9.32 -6.96 13.67
CA ASP A 40 7.98 -6.57 14.15
C ASP A 40 7.65 -5.11 13.80
N LEU A 41 8.61 -4.18 13.94
CA LEU A 41 8.41 -2.78 13.52
C LEU A 41 8.10 -2.68 12.03
N ILE A 42 8.81 -3.44 11.20
CA ILE A 42 8.58 -3.45 9.76
C ILE A 42 7.23 -4.10 9.46
N GLU A 43 6.87 -5.18 10.15
CA GLU A 43 5.58 -5.87 10.00
C GLU A 43 4.41 -4.93 10.31
N ILE A 44 4.47 -4.18 11.42
CA ILE A 44 3.48 -3.17 11.75
C ILE A 44 3.39 -2.11 10.62
N ALA A 45 4.53 -1.63 10.11
CA ALA A 45 4.52 -0.67 9.01
C ALA A 45 3.84 -1.22 7.75
N ARG A 46 4.02 -2.52 7.44
CA ARG A 46 3.34 -3.20 6.33
C ARG A 46 1.85 -3.37 6.60
N PHE A 47 1.45 -3.70 7.82
CA PHE A 47 0.04 -3.86 8.18
C PHE A 47 -0.76 -2.59 7.91
N PHE A 48 -0.17 -1.42 8.17
CA PHE A 48 -0.78 -0.12 7.89
C PHE A 48 -0.46 0.47 6.52
N ASP A 49 0.24 -0.27 5.66
CA ASP A 49 0.66 0.15 4.31
C ASP A 49 1.43 1.48 4.28
N VAL A 50 2.36 1.66 5.22
CA VAL A 50 3.21 2.85 5.35
C VAL A 50 4.69 2.49 5.31
N SER A 51 5.56 3.50 5.15
CA SER A 51 7.00 3.30 5.32
C SER A 51 7.35 3.07 6.80
N PRO A 52 8.40 2.28 7.11
CA PRO A 52 8.87 2.15 8.49
C PRO A 52 9.23 3.49 9.12
N GLU A 53 9.75 4.44 8.34
CA GLU A 53 10.01 5.81 8.81
C GLU A 53 8.73 6.53 9.26
N ALA A 54 7.65 6.45 8.48
CA ALA A 54 6.36 7.04 8.85
C ALA A 54 5.82 6.40 10.13
N LEU A 55 5.99 5.07 10.31
CA LEU A 55 5.66 4.39 11.55
C LEU A 55 6.44 4.96 12.74
N LEU A 56 7.76 5.11 12.62
CA LEU A 56 8.57 5.62 13.73
C LEU A 56 8.17 7.05 14.14
N TYR A 57 7.89 7.94 13.17
CA TYR A 57 7.36 9.26 13.49
C TYR A 57 5.99 9.19 14.16
N ARG A 58 5.12 8.26 13.75
CA ARG A 58 3.83 8.06 14.41
C ARG A 58 4.01 7.61 15.85
N LEU A 59 4.87 6.63 16.10
CA LEU A 59 5.20 6.14 17.43
C LEU A 59 5.79 7.23 18.32
N LEU A 60 6.61 8.13 17.77
CA LEU A 60 7.09 9.32 18.48
C LEU A 60 5.93 10.24 18.86
N ASN A 61 5.05 10.55 17.92
CA ASN A 61 3.91 11.45 18.15
C ASN A 61 2.93 10.91 19.21
N ILE A 62 2.72 9.59 19.26
CA ILE A 62 1.89 8.93 20.30
C ILE A 62 2.69 8.54 21.56
N LYS A 63 3.94 9.02 21.68
CA LYS A 63 4.83 8.84 22.85
C LYS A 63 5.13 7.37 23.20
N ARG A 64 5.15 6.48 22.21
CA ARG A 64 5.57 5.07 22.36
C ARG A 64 7.08 4.88 22.24
N ILE A 65 7.78 5.79 21.55
CA ILE A 65 9.25 5.82 21.49
C ILE A 65 9.78 7.22 21.79
N THR A 66 11.07 7.31 22.12
CA THR A 66 11.76 8.60 22.32
C THR A 66 12.36 9.12 21.01
N LYS A 67 12.61 10.43 20.95
CA LYS A 67 13.31 11.06 19.81
C LYS A 67 14.69 10.44 19.57
N GLU A 68 15.40 10.11 20.66
CA GLU A 68 16.69 9.42 20.59
C GLU A 68 16.57 8.02 19.95
N SER A 69 15.52 7.26 20.30
CA SER A 69 15.25 5.95 19.69
C SER A 69 14.96 6.07 18.20
N LEU A 70 14.15 7.06 17.81
CA LEU A 70 13.86 7.37 16.40
C LEU A 70 15.15 7.66 15.64
N GLU A 71 15.98 8.60 16.12
CA GLU A 71 17.21 9.00 15.44
C GLU A 71 18.20 7.83 15.31
N LYS A 72 18.26 6.97 16.33
CA LYS A 72 19.07 5.74 16.30
C LYS A 72 18.59 4.77 15.23
N LEU A 73 17.29 4.47 15.19
CA LEU A 73 16.70 3.54 14.22
C LEU A 73 16.83 4.05 12.77
N LEU A 74 16.61 5.35 12.54
CA LEU A 74 16.75 5.93 11.20
C LEU A 74 18.18 5.86 10.65
N LYS A 75 19.19 5.87 11.53
CA LYS A 75 20.61 5.76 11.17
C LYS A 75 21.13 4.32 11.18
N ASP A 76 20.36 3.37 11.70
CA ASP A 76 20.77 1.98 11.79
C ASP A 76 20.71 1.28 10.42
N ARG A 77 21.87 0.78 9.97
CA ARG A 77 21.99 0.07 8.69
C ARG A 77 21.23 -1.26 8.70
N LEU A 78 21.25 -1.98 9.82
CA LEU A 78 20.57 -3.27 9.94
C LEU A 78 19.05 -3.11 9.82
N PHE A 79 18.48 -2.04 10.39
CA PHE A 79 17.06 -1.75 10.25
C PHE A 79 16.67 -1.55 8.77
N ARG A 80 17.48 -0.80 8.01
CA ARG A 80 17.25 -0.58 6.56
C ARG A 80 17.46 -1.84 5.72
N GLU A 81 18.43 -2.68 6.09
CA GLU A 81 18.68 -3.95 5.39
C GLU A 81 17.52 -4.93 5.58
N ILE A 82 17.00 -5.06 6.81
CA ILE A 82 15.83 -5.92 7.08
C ILE A 82 14.61 -5.40 6.34
N ASP A 83 14.35 -4.09 6.36
CA ASP A 83 13.26 -3.46 5.59
C ASP A 83 13.33 -3.82 4.11
N ARG A 84 14.50 -3.64 3.48
CA ARG A 84 14.70 -3.99 2.07
C ARG A 84 14.58 -5.48 1.77
N SER A 85 15.09 -6.34 2.66
CA SER A 85 15.08 -7.80 2.46
C SER A 85 13.68 -8.42 2.61
N THR A 86 12.81 -7.77 3.38
CA THR A 86 11.43 -8.21 3.63
C THR A 86 10.41 -7.56 2.69
N MET A 87 10.83 -6.57 1.89
CA MET A 87 9.99 -6.02 0.81
C MET A 87 9.66 -7.12 -0.21
N SER A 88 8.36 -7.34 -0.43
CA SER A 88 7.92 -8.23 -1.50
C SER A 88 8.51 -7.79 -2.85
N GLN A 89 8.80 -8.74 -3.73
CA GLN A 89 9.25 -8.41 -5.10
C GLN A 89 8.26 -7.50 -5.83
N ARG A 90 6.97 -7.55 -5.48
CA ARG A 90 5.91 -6.67 -5.99
C ARG A 90 6.11 -5.19 -5.67
N TRP A 91 6.80 -4.85 -4.58
CA TRP A 91 7.13 -3.45 -4.28
C TRP A 91 8.35 -2.96 -5.08
N TRP A 92 9.30 -3.85 -5.37
CA TRP A 92 10.47 -3.54 -6.20
C TRP A 92 10.14 -3.52 -7.70
N GLN A 93 9.17 -4.31 -8.11
CA GLN A 93 8.59 -4.35 -9.44
C GLN A 93 7.09 -4.08 -9.32
N PRO A 94 6.70 -2.81 -9.15
CA PRO A 94 5.28 -2.47 -9.18
C PRO A 94 4.68 -2.95 -10.51
N PRO A 95 3.41 -3.40 -10.50
CA PRO A 95 2.74 -3.76 -11.75
C PRO A 95 2.79 -2.55 -12.70
N GLN A 96 2.92 -2.83 -14.00
CA GLN A 96 3.03 -1.79 -15.04
C GLN A 96 1.90 -0.76 -14.95
N PHE A 97 0.71 -1.22 -14.54
CA PHE A 97 -0.45 -0.37 -14.30
C PHE A 97 -0.99 -0.55 -12.88
N PRO A 98 -1.46 0.54 -12.22
CA PRO A 98 -2.19 0.43 -10.96
C PRO A 98 -3.46 -0.42 -11.13
N GLU A 99 -3.75 -1.27 -10.16
CA GLU A 99 -4.91 -2.17 -10.20
C GLU A 99 -6.24 -1.43 -10.43
N GLY A 100 -6.43 -0.28 -9.76
CA GLY A 100 -7.63 0.54 -9.92
C GLY A 100 -7.80 1.07 -11.35
N PHE A 101 -6.71 1.40 -12.04
CA PHE A 101 -6.76 1.82 -13.43
C PHE A 101 -7.18 0.66 -14.34
N VAL A 102 -6.60 -0.52 -14.16
CA VAL A 102 -6.93 -1.71 -14.96
C VAL A 102 -8.40 -2.12 -14.73
N ARG A 103 -8.86 -2.14 -13.47
CA ARG A 103 -10.27 -2.41 -13.14
C ARG A 103 -11.21 -1.40 -13.78
N LEU A 104 -10.90 -0.12 -13.73
CA LEU A 104 -11.74 0.92 -14.34
C LEU A 104 -11.84 0.76 -15.85
N ALA A 105 -10.70 0.52 -16.52
CA ALA A 105 -10.66 0.29 -17.95
C ALA A 105 -11.45 -0.96 -18.34
N PHE A 106 -11.32 -2.05 -17.58
CA PHE A 106 -12.09 -3.28 -17.77
C PHE A 106 -13.60 -3.06 -17.59
N VAL A 107 -14.02 -2.36 -16.52
CA VAL A 107 -15.44 -2.02 -16.29
C VAL A 107 -15.99 -1.12 -17.39
N ALA A 108 -15.20 -0.16 -17.89
CA ALA A 108 -15.61 0.68 -19.01
C ALA A 108 -15.83 -0.14 -20.29
N TYR A 109 -14.98 -1.14 -20.52
CA TYR A 109 -15.12 -2.08 -21.64
C TYR A 109 -16.36 -2.99 -21.47
N GLN A 110 -16.56 -3.59 -20.31
CA GLN A 110 -17.75 -4.39 -19.99
C GLN A 110 -19.04 -3.58 -20.17
N LYS A 111 -19.02 -2.29 -19.83
CA LYS A 111 -20.15 -1.35 -20.03
C LYS A 111 -20.28 -0.83 -21.47
N GLY A 112 -19.51 -1.34 -22.42
CA GLY A 112 -19.52 -0.90 -23.82
C GLY A 112 -19.02 0.53 -24.08
N LYS A 113 -18.47 1.21 -23.06
CA LYS A 113 -17.92 2.57 -23.17
C LYS A 113 -16.52 2.59 -23.79
N LEU A 114 -15.89 1.44 -23.88
CA LEU A 114 -14.53 1.24 -24.39
C LEU A 114 -14.53 0.01 -25.29
N SER A 115 -13.92 0.09 -26.48
CA SER A 115 -13.75 -1.09 -27.33
C SER A 115 -12.60 -1.98 -26.84
N LYS A 116 -12.64 -3.28 -27.19
CA LYS A 116 -11.58 -4.24 -26.84
C LYS A 116 -10.19 -3.80 -27.33
N SER A 117 -10.11 -3.25 -28.54
CA SER A 117 -8.86 -2.71 -29.10
C SER A 117 -8.35 -1.48 -28.34
N LYS A 118 -9.26 -0.64 -27.83
CA LYS A 118 -8.89 0.52 -27.02
C LYS A 118 -8.44 0.09 -25.62
N LEU A 119 -9.03 -0.96 -25.05
CA LEU A 119 -8.58 -1.58 -23.81
C LEU A 119 -7.17 -2.15 -23.94
N ALA A 120 -6.90 -2.94 -24.98
CA ALA A 120 -5.55 -3.47 -25.26
C ALA A 120 -4.52 -2.33 -25.39
N LYS A 121 -4.88 -1.26 -26.11
CA LYS A 121 -4.03 -0.08 -26.24
C LYS A 121 -3.79 0.65 -24.90
N LEU A 122 -4.80 0.73 -24.02
CA LEU A 122 -4.67 1.38 -22.71
C LEU A 122 -3.78 0.58 -21.75
N LEU A 123 -3.79 -0.75 -21.89
CA LEU A 123 -2.98 -1.67 -21.09
C LEU A 123 -1.65 -2.03 -21.77
N ASP A 124 -1.26 -1.28 -22.81
CA ASP A 124 -0.01 -1.45 -23.56
C ASP A 124 0.26 -2.93 -23.95
N THR A 125 -0.78 -3.63 -24.37
CA THR A 125 -0.75 -5.07 -24.66
C THR A 125 -1.37 -5.36 -26.03
N SER A 126 -1.09 -6.54 -26.58
CA SER A 126 -1.70 -6.97 -27.83
C SER A 126 -3.13 -7.49 -27.61
N LEU A 127 -3.93 -7.59 -28.67
CA LEU A 127 -5.27 -8.21 -28.57
C LEU A 127 -5.21 -9.69 -28.15
N ILE A 128 -4.11 -10.36 -28.48
CA ILE A 128 -3.89 -11.78 -28.18
C ILE A 128 -3.56 -11.94 -26.69
N ASP A 129 -2.72 -11.02 -26.17
CA ASP A 129 -2.21 -11.08 -24.80
C ASP A 129 -3.14 -10.39 -23.79
N LEU A 130 -4.15 -9.65 -24.25
CA LEU A 130 -5.08 -8.90 -23.40
C LEU A 130 -5.72 -9.78 -22.32
N ASN A 131 -6.14 -11.00 -22.66
CA ASN A 131 -6.75 -11.91 -21.70
C ASN A 131 -5.76 -12.40 -20.62
N SER A 132 -4.49 -12.65 -20.98
CA SER A 132 -3.45 -12.96 -20.00
C SER A 132 -3.16 -11.76 -19.11
N THR A 133 -3.01 -10.56 -19.69
CA THR A 133 -2.79 -9.33 -18.93
C THR A 133 -3.93 -9.12 -17.93
N LEU A 134 -5.20 -9.25 -18.33
CA LEU A 134 -6.34 -9.11 -17.41
C LEU A 134 -6.31 -10.15 -16.27
N ARG A 135 -5.92 -11.39 -16.55
CA ARG A 135 -5.82 -12.46 -15.54
C ARG A 135 -4.75 -12.17 -14.48
N GLU A 136 -3.67 -11.49 -14.82
CA GLU A 136 -2.65 -11.05 -13.84
C GLU A 136 -3.25 -10.11 -12.78
N TYR A 137 -4.29 -9.35 -13.14
CA TYR A 137 -5.06 -8.49 -12.24
C TYR A 137 -6.31 -9.17 -11.67
N GLY A 138 -6.46 -10.49 -11.85
CA GLY A 138 -7.62 -11.26 -11.39
C GLY A 138 -8.92 -10.94 -12.14
N LEU A 139 -8.82 -10.40 -13.34
CA LEU A 139 -9.96 -10.08 -14.21
C LEU A 139 -10.07 -11.12 -15.32
N ASN A 140 -11.30 -11.46 -15.70
CA ASN A 140 -11.56 -12.42 -16.77
C ASN A 140 -12.65 -11.90 -17.71
N ASP A 141 -12.37 -11.91 -19.00
CA ASP A 141 -13.31 -11.52 -20.07
C ASP A 141 -14.20 -12.70 -20.51
N GLN A 142 -14.08 -13.88 -19.86
CA GLN A 142 -15.00 -14.98 -20.08
C GLN A 142 -16.24 -14.82 -19.19
N GLU A 143 -17.41 -15.06 -19.79
CA GLU A 143 -18.76 -14.89 -19.25
C GLU A 143 -18.84 -15.22 -17.74
N GLY A 144 -19.24 -14.23 -16.92
CA GLY A 144 -19.30 -14.41 -15.47
C GLY A 144 -19.34 -13.13 -14.62
N TYR A 145 -19.14 -11.94 -15.19
CA TYR A 145 -19.31 -10.67 -14.46
C TYR A 145 -20.76 -10.15 -14.46
N ASP A 146 -21.68 -10.82 -15.18
CA ASP A 146 -23.10 -10.47 -15.29
C ASP A 146 -23.96 -11.03 -14.14
N ALA A 147 -23.37 -11.21 -12.96
CA ALA A 147 -24.15 -11.50 -11.78
C ALA A 147 -24.97 -10.25 -11.41
N GLU A 148 -26.19 -10.16 -11.95
CA GLU A 148 -27.21 -9.20 -11.51
C GLU A 148 -27.64 -9.57 -10.08
N VAL A 149 -26.90 -9.07 -9.10
CA VAL A 149 -27.34 -9.10 -7.71
C VAL A 149 -28.35 -7.97 -7.53
N ARG A 150 -29.61 -8.32 -7.26
CA ARG A 150 -30.62 -7.33 -6.86
C ARG A 150 -30.17 -6.66 -5.57
N ALA A 151 -29.96 -5.35 -5.62
CA ALA A 151 -29.78 -4.54 -4.42
C ALA A 151 -31.08 -4.55 -3.62
N ALA A 152 -30.99 -4.79 -2.30
CA ALA A 152 -32.09 -4.67 -1.36
C ALA A 152 -32.31 -3.20 -0.94
#